data_AF-A0A124DXT2-F1
#
_entry.id   AF-A0A124DXT2-F1
#
_cell.length_a   1.000
_cell.length_b   1.000
_cell.length_c   1.000
_cell.angle_alpha   90.00
_cell.angle_beta   90.00
_cell.angle_gamma   90.00
#
_symmetry.space_group_name_H-M   'P 1'
#
loop_
_entity.id
_entity.type
_entity.pdbx_description
1 polymer ?
#
loop_
_entity_poly.entity_id
_entity_poly.type
_entity_poly.pdbx_seq_one_letter_code
_entity_poly.pdbx_strand_id
1 'polypeptide(L)' 'MNYVEAFLLYLQTDKDLSGLTIENYARDIKGFLSFERTPPEVTAIEPSQIRKYITHFDCLGRARSTINPMLCALKIFF' A
#
# COMPACT_ATOMS: atom_id res chain seq x y z
N MET A 1 -5.34 -16.47 4.66
CA MET A 1 -4.31 -16.22 3.65
C MET A 1 -3.83 -14.80 3.84
N ASN A 2 -2.53 -14.55 3.99
CA ASN A 2 -2.01 -13.20 4.19
C ASN A 2 -1.82 -12.53 2.82
N TYR A 3 -2.77 -11.68 2.41
CA TYR A 3 -2.73 -11.00 1.10
C TYR A 3 -1.45 -10.18 0.89
N VAL A 4 -0.88 -9.63 1.96
CA VAL A 4 0.39 -8.89 1.89
C VAL A 4 1.52 -9.83 1.52
N GLU A 5 1.63 -11.00 2.14
CA GLU A 5 2.67 -11.99 1.80
C GLU A 5 2.52 -12.49 0.36
N ALA A 6 1.29 -12.77 -0.07
CA ALA A 6 1.01 -13.18 -1.46
C ALA A 6 1.42 -12.09 -2.46
N PHE A 7 1.15 -10.82 -2.14
CA PHE A 7 1.56 -9.69 -2.96
C PHE A 7 3.08 -9.52 -3.02
N LEU A 8 3.78 -9.62 -1.89
CA LEU A 8 5.24 -9.51 -1.87
C LEU A 8 5.90 -10.66 -2.65
N LEU A 9 5.34 -11.87 -2.55
CA LEU A 9 5.77 -13.00 -3.36
C LEU A 9 5.57 -12.71 -4.85
N TYR A 10 4.40 -12.22 -5.26
CA TYR A 10 4.13 -11.81 -6.64
C TYR A 10 5.12 -10.75 -7.15
N LEU A 11 5.43 -9.72 -6.34
CA LEU A 11 6.42 -8.71 -6.71
C LEU A 11 7.83 -9.31 -6.91
N GLN A 12 8.16 -10.34 -6.13
CA GLN A 12 9.42 -11.05 -6.23
C GLN A 12 9.48 -11.99 -7.43
N THR A 13 8.45 -12.81 -7.65
CA THR A 13 8.47 -13.90 -8.63
C THR A 13 8.06 -13.45 -10.02
N ASP A 14 7.01 -12.62 -10.13
CA ASP A 14 6.39 -12.29 -11.41
C ASP A 14 6.87 -10.95 -11.95
N LYS A 15 7.27 -10.04 -11.06
CA LYS A 15 7.76 -8.70 -11.43
C LYS A 15 9.28 -8.55 -11.33
N ASP A 16 9.98 -9.54 -10.77
CA ASP A 16 11.43 -9.57 -10.57
C ASP A 16 11.96 -8.24 -9.97
N LEU A 17 11.22 -7.68 -9.02
CA LEU A 17 11.59 -6.41 -8.40
C LEU A 17 12.71 -6.62 -7.39
N SER A 18 13.59 -5.62 -7.25
CA SER A 18 14.65 -5.64 -6.25
C SER A 18 14.09 -5.74 -4.83
N GLY A 19 14.84 -6.36 -3.92
CA GLY A 19 14.45 -6.46 -2.50
C GLY A 19 14.11 -5.11 -1.87
N LEU A 20 14.89 -4.07 -2.17
CA LEU A 20 14.62 -2.71 -1.69
C LEU A 20 13.28 -2.16 -2.20
N THR A 21 12.95 -2.45 -3.46
CA THR A 21 11.66 -2.06 -4.04
C THR A 21 10.54 -2.78 -3.31
N ILE A 22 10.64 -4.11 -3.13
CA ILE A 22 9.64 -4.93 -2.43
C ILE A 22 9.44 -4.42 -0.99
N GLU A 23 10.51 -4.08 -0.28
CA GLU A 23 10.44 -3.51 1.07
C GLU A 23 9.68 -2.17 1.11
N ASN A 24 9.89 -1.31 0.11
CA ASN A 24 9.15 -0.05 0.00
C ASN A 24 7.66 -0.31 -0.25
N TYR A 25 7.31 -1.23 -1.16
CA TYR A 25 5.91 -1.64 -1.36
C TYR A 25 5.31 -2.22 -0.07
N ALA A 26 6.03 -3.08 0.64
CA ALA A 26 5.60 -3.66 1.91
C ALA A 26 5.31 -2.59 2.96
N ARG A 27 6.19 -1.59 3.08
CA ARG A 27 6.04 -0.47 4.01
C ARG A 27 4.78 0.33 3.70
N ASP A 28 4.56 0.67 2.43
CA ASP A 28 3.43 1.49 2.00
C ASP A 28 2.08 0.77 2.22
N ILE A 29 2.00 -0.52 1.86
CA ILE A 29 0.78 -1.32 2.09
C ILE A 29 0.50 -1.50 3.58
N LYS A 30 1.51 -1.85 4.39
CA LYS A 30 1.34 -1.99 5.84
C LYS A 30 0.94 -0.67 6.50
N GLY A 31 1.49 0.45 6.03
CA GLY A 31 1.13 1.79 6.49
C GLY A 31 -0.35 2.10 6.26
N PHE A 32 -0.87 1.79 5.08
CA PHE A 32 -2.29 1.98 4.77
C PHE A 32 -3.19 1.07 5.61
N LEU A 33 -2.88 -0.22 5.68
CA LEU A 33 -3.67 -1.18 6.45
C LEU A 33 -3.72 -0.82 7.95
N SER A 34 -2.62 -0.27 8.47
CA SER A 34 -2.55 0.25 9.84
C SER A 34 -3.41 1.51 10.02
N PHE A 35 -3.49 2.39 9.01
CA PHE A 35 -4.27 3.63 9.08
C PHE A 35 -5.77 3.37 9.11
N GLU A 36 -6.26 2.44 8.30
CA GLU A 36 -7.68 2.07 8.24
C GLU A 36 -8.16 1.35 9.52
N ARG A 37 -7.25 1.06 10.47
CA ARG A 37 -7.52 0.29 11.70
C ARG A 37 -8.25 -1.03 11.40
N THR A 38 -8.04 -1.55 10.20
CA THR A 38 -8.77 -2.68 9.65
C THR A 38 -8.35 -3.98 10.34
N PRO A 39 -9.29 -4.79 10.85
CA PRO A 39 -9.13 -6.24 10.94
C PRO A 39 -9.20 -6.87 9.53
N PRO A 40 -8.84 -8.16 9.36
CA PRO A 40 -7.98 -8.68 8.29
C PRO A 40 -8.59 -8.82 6.87
N GLU A 41 -9.79 -8.33 6.63
CA GLU A 41 -10.44 -8.44 5.30
C GLU A 41 -10.03 -7.29 4.39
N VAL A 42 -8.83 -7.42 3.82
CA VAL A 42 -8.32 -6.59 2.71
C VAL A 42 -9.35 -6.48 1.58
N THR A 43 -10.16 -7.51 1.38
CA THR A 43 -11.23 -7.58 0.37
C THR A 43 -12.39 -6.61 0.59
N ALA A 44 -12.55 -6.07 1.80
CA ALA A 44 -13.61 -5.10 2.13
C ALA A 44 -13.18 -3.64 1.91
N ILE A 45 -11.93 -3.40 1.51
CA ILE A 45 -11.43 -2.04 1.28
C ILE A 45 -12.10 -1.41 0.07
N GLU A 46 -12.74 -0.27 0.27
CA GLU A 46 -13.32 0.53 -0.80
C GLU A 46 -12.35 1.59 -1.34
N PRO A 47 -12.50 2.02 -2.61
CA PRO A 47 -11.76 3.16 -3.15
C PRO A 47 -11.93 4.46 -2.34
N SER A 48 -13.02 4.59 -1.58
CA SER A 48 -13.28 5.73 -0.69
C SER A 48 -12.27 5.81 0.46
N GLN A 49 -11.82 4.67 0.98
CA GLN A 49 -10.82 4.55 2.06
C GLN A 49 -9.43 4.93 1.57
N ILE A 50 -9.04 4.46 0.38
CA ILE A 50 -7.79 4.87 -0.28
C ILE A 50 -7.74 6.40 -0.44
N ARG A 51 -8.84 7.02 -0.89
CA ARG A 51 -8.93 8.48 -1.00
C ARG A 51 -8.76 9.20 0.34
N LYS A 52 -9.41 8.71 1.40
CA LYS A 52 -9.26 9.27 2.76
C LYS A 52 -7.81 9.23 3.23
N TYR A 53 -7.10 8.14 2.96
CA TYR A 53 -5.70 8.01 3.34
C TYR A 53 -4.78 9.00 2.61
N ILE A 54 -5.01 9.22 1.31
CA ILE A 54 -4.26 10.23 0.54
C ILE A 54 -4.53 11.63 1.09
N THR A 55 -5.80 11.97 1.32
CA THR A 55 -6.19 13.28 1.87
C THR A 55 -5.57 13.49 3.25
N HIS A 56 -5.48 12.46 4.09
CA HIS A 56 -4.82 12.55 5.38
C HIS A 56 -3.35 13.02 5.25
N PHE A 57 -2.59 12.47 4.31
CA PHE A 57 -1.20 12.91 4.11
C PHE A 57 -1.06 14.27 3.45
N ASP A 58 -1.98 14.62 2.55
CA ASP A 58 -2.04 15.95 1.95
C ASP A 58 -2.31 17.02 3.03
N CYS A 59 -3.25 16.75 3.95
CA CYS A 59 -3.51 17.61 5.11
C CYS A 59 -2.32 17.71 6.07
N LEU A 60 -1.48 16.67 6.16
CA LEU A 60 -0.23 16.69 6.93
C LEU A 60 0.93 17.40 6.20
N GLY A 61 0.71 17.91 4.98
CA GLY A 61 1.72 18.61 4.20
C GLY A 61 2.85 17.70 3.70
N ARG A 62 2.61 16.39 3.55
CA ARG A 62 3.62 15.46 3.02
C ARG A 62 3.92 15.80 1.56
N ALA A 63 5.19 15.66 1.18
CA ALA A 63 5.60 15.86 -0.20
C ALA A 63 4.93 14.86 -1.15
N ARG A 64 4.59 15.32 -2.36
CA ARG A 64 4.04 14.45 -3.43
C ARG A 64 4.98 13.29 -3.77
N SER A 65 6.30 13.47 -3.64
CA SER A 65 7.30 12.41 -3.82
C SER A 65 7.18 11.28 -2.79
N THR A 66 6.48 11.50 -1.68
CA THR A 66 6.14 10.47 -0.67
C THR A 66 4.75 9.86 -0.93
N ILE A 67 3.79 10.68 -1.35
CA ILE A 67 2.41 10.22 -1.61
C ILE A 67 2.33 9.37 -2.89
N ASN A 68 3.06 9.74 -3.94
CA ASN A 68 2.98 9.07 -5.23
C ASN A 68 3.45 7.59 -5.20
N PRO A 69 4.59 7.23 -4.58
CA PRO A 69 4.99 5.83 -4.45
C PRO A 69 3.96 4.98 -3.71
N MET A 70 3.43 5.50 -2.60
CA MET A 70 2.40 4.83 -1.81
C MET A 70 1.11 4.62 -2.60
N LEU A 71 0.72 5.59 -3.42
CA LEU A 71 -0.39 5.47 -4.36
C LEU A 71 -0.16 4.37 -5.40
N CYS A 72 1.05 4.28 -5.96
CA CYS A 72 1.41 3.22 -6.88
C CYS A 72 1.34 1.85 -6.19
N ALA A 73 1.83 1.74 -4.95
CA ALA A 73 1.73 0.51 -4.17
C ALA A 73 0.28 0.05 -4.01
N LEU A 74 -0.60 0.95 -3.57
CA LEU A 74 -2.02 0.64 -3.36
C LEU A 74 -2.74 0.24 -4.66
N LYS A 75 -2.39 0.86 -5.80
CA LYS A 75 -2.98 0.54 -7.10
C LYS A 75 -2.59 -0.83 -7.66
N ILE A 76 -1.44 -1.37 -7.27
CA ILE A 76 -0.99 -2.69 -7.72
C ILE A 76 -1.47 -3.77 -6.75
N PHE A 77 -1.65 -3.41 -5.47
CA PHE A 77 -2.10 -4.32 -4.44
C PHE A 77 -3.61 -4.66 -4.49
N PHE A 78 -4.45 -3.66 -4.78
CA PHE A 78 -5.91 -3.80 -4.94
C PHE A 78 -6.30 -3.90 -6.41
#